data_AF-A0A317DQK4-F1
#
_entry.id   AF-A0A317DQK4-F1
#
_cell.length_a   1.000
_cell.length_b   1.000
_cell.length_c   1.000
_cell.angle_alpha   90.00
_cell.angle_beta   90.00
_cell.angle_gamma   90.00
#
_symmetry.space_group_name_H-M   'P 1'
#
loop_
_entity.id
_entity.type
_entity.pdbx_description
1 polymer ?
#
loop_
_entity_poly.entity_id
_entity_poly.type
_entity_poly.pdbx_seq_one_letter_code
_entity_poly.pdbx_strand_id
1 'polypeptide(L)'
;MPSLPPAAAERAAAALARRRHARLLHPTGRTFSAEAMIWGTSGPQTGVPLLDLPGRYPATVRLSKGVPTPSGWPDVLGLGVRLHRDPEPPVDLVVSSSGAALLRNLPLPRRRFTGTYSSIMSFRAGRRRLFLAALADPDSPDLGRSLADVSAAAARVDAPRLVLAVASAVGPWRPFGQVCLVDQRGAREDAALAFDPIGNVPPGLRVVGPIARLRDRTYRGSRLARGASAQSGGSLGVTV
;
A
#
# COMPACT_ATOMS: atom_id res chain seq x y z
N MET A 1 27.32 11.06 12.04
CA MET A 1 25.93 10.77 12.47
C MET A 1 25.91 9.36 13.04
N PRO A 2 25.82 9.15 14.36
CA PRO A 2 25.85 7.81 14.92
C PRO A 2 24.53 7.10 14.60
N SER A 3 24.61 5.95 13.94
CA SER A 3 23.47 5.08 13.69
C SER A 3 23.01 4.47 15.02
N LEU A 4 21.75 4.74 15.39
CA LEU A 4 21.15 4.06 16.54
C LEU A 4 21.19 2.54 16.29
N PRO A 5 21.63 1.73 17.27
CA PRO A 5 21.60 0.28 17.13
C PRO A 5 20.15 -0.17 16.86
N PRO A 6 19.93 -1.22 16.06
CA PRO A 6 18.59 -1.62 15.59
C PRO A 6 17.53 -1.73 16.69
N ALA A 7 17.93 -2.24 17.85
CA ALA A 7 17.07 -2.39 19.02
C ALA A 7 16.68 -1.05 19.68
N ALA A 8 17.45 0.02 19.50
CA ALA A 8 17.11 1.35 20.00
C ALA A 8 16.09 2.05 19.09
N ALA A 9 16.21 1.88 17.77
CA ALA A 9 15.22 2.37 16.81
C ALA A 9 13.86 1.67 16.99
N GLU A 10 13.86 0.35 17.18
CA GLU A 10 12.64 -0.43 17.48
C GLU A 10 12.02 -0.02 18.82
N ARG A 11 12.82 0.17 19.87
CA ARG A 11 12.31 0.62 21.18
C ARG A 11 11.78 2.05 21.15
N ALA A 12 12.42 2.97 20.43
CA ALA A 12 11.96 4.34 20.25
C ALA A 12 10.67 4.39 19.43
N ALA A 13 10.61 3.64 18.32
CA ALA A 13 9.41 3.46 17.51
C ALA A 13 8.26 2.88 18.34
N ALA A 14 8.53 1.83 19.11
CA ALA A 14 7.53 1.20 19.95
C ALA A 14 7.10 2.11 21.11
N ALA A 15 8.01 2.89 21.72
CA ALA A 15 7.66 3.87 22.74
C ALA A 15 6.81 5.01 22.17
N LEU A 16 7.12 5.51 20.97
CA LEU A 16 6.36 6.57 20.32
C LEU A 16 4.97 6.07 19.85
N ALA A 17 4.89 4.84 19.35
CA ALA A 17 3.63 4.20 18.97
C ALA A 17 2.77 3.86 20.19
N ARG A 18 3.36 3.33 21.29
CA ARG A 18 2.67 3.08 22.56
C ARG A 18 2.13 4.36 23.19
N ARG A 19 2.94 5.44 23.21
CA ARG A 19 2.55 6.73 23.77
C ARG A 19 1.44 7.43 22.96
N ARG A 20 1.22 7.02 21.71
CA ARG A 20 0.18 7.58 20.83
C ARG A 20 -0.99 6.62 20.55
N HIS A 21 -0.92 5.35 20.97
CA HIS A 21 -1.82 4.27 20.57
C HIS A 21 -2.10 4.24 19.04
N ALA A 22 -1.15 4.69 18.23
CA ALA A 22 -1.32 4.95 16.79
C ALA A 22 -0.18 4.34 15.98
N ARG A 23 -0.37 4.23 14.64
CA ARG A 23 0.69 3.77 13.73
C ARG A 23 1.87 4.76 13.78
N LEU A 24 3.10 4.23 13.84
CA LEU A 24 4.32 5.06 13.86
C LEU A 24 4.43 5.96 12.62
N LEU A 25 4.14 5.40 11.46
CA LEU A 25 4.04 6.07 10.18
C LEU A 25 2.63 5.86 9.64
N HIS A 26 2.15 6.81 8.86
CA HIS A 26 0.80 6.78 8.33
C HIS A 26 -0.34 6.76 9.38
N PRO A 27 -0.26 7.59 10.46
CA PRO A 27 -1.20 7.52 11.59
C PRO A 27 -2.63 7.83 11.16
N THR A 28 -2.83 8.80 10.26
CA THR A 28 -4.15 9.26 9.82
C THR A 28 -4.46 8.71 8.44
N GLY A 29 -5.59 8.02 8.29
CA GLY A 29 -6.01 7.46 7.00
C GLY A 29 -7.51 7.16 6.92
N ARG A 30 -7.91 6.61 5.78
CA ARG A 30 -9.24 6.07 5.50
C ARG A 30 -9.07 4.71 4.85
N THR A 31 -9.80 3.73 5.35
CA THR A 31 -9.83 2.36 4.83
C THR A 31 -11.14 2.13 4.09
N PHE A 32 -11.08 1.37 3.01
CA PHE A 32 -12.20 1.06 2.13
C PHE A 32 -12.22 -0.44 1.82
N SER A 33 -13.41 -1.02 1.69
CA SER A 33 -13.56 -2.19 0.81
C SER A 33 -13.26 -1.79 -0.61
N ALA A 34 -12.81 -2.76 -1.39
CA ALA A 34 -12.48 -2.54 -2.78
C ALA A 34 -12.65 -3.84 -3.56
N GLU A 35 -12.74 -3.70 -4.88
CA GLU A 35 -12.63 -4.80 -5.82
C GLU A 35 -11.39 -4.63 -6.67
N ALA A 36 -10.57 -5.66 -6.76
CA ALA A 36 -9.40 -5.68 -7.61
C ALA A 36 -9.66 -6.57 -8.82
N MET A 37 -9.33 -6.05 -10.00
CA MET A 37 -9.36 -6.78 -11.25
C MET A 37 -7.96 -6.77 -11.85
N ILE A 38 -7.36 -7.94 -11.98
CA ILE A 38 -6.10 -8.18 -12.65
C ILE A 38 -6.40 -8.59 -14.09
N TRP A 39 -5.76 -7.91 -15.04
CA TRP A 39 -5.85 -8.18 -16.47
C TRP A 39 -4.71 -9.06 -16.98
N GLY A 40 -3.56 -9.00 -16.30
CA GLY A 40 -2.28 -9.46 -16.83
C GLY A 40 -1.49 -8.32 -17.49
N THR A 41 -0.17 -8.46 -17.63
CA THR A 41 0.65 -7.45 -18.31
C THR A 41 0.62 -7.60 -19.83
N SER A 42 0.40 -6.51 -20.56
CA SER A 42 0.39 -6.45 -22.05
C SER A 42 1.79 -6.47 -22.71
N GLY A 43 2.81 -6.98 -22.02
CA GLY A 43 4.19 -7.00 -22.51
C GLY A 43 4.94 -8.26 -22.05
N PRO A 44 6.29 -8.24 -22.04
CA PRO A 44 7.06 -9.38 -21.59
C PRO A 44 6.65 -9.80 -20.18
N GLN A 45 6.28 -11.08 -20.04
CA GLN A 45 5.86 -11.68 -18.77
C GLN A 45 6.86 -11.35 -17.67
N THR A 46 6.33 -11.01 -16.50
CA THR A 46 7.13 -10.67 -15.32
C THR A 46 7.71 -11.92 -14.64
N GLY A 47 7.11 -13.09 -14.88
CA GLY A 47 7.39 -14.33 -14.16
C GLY A 47 6.69 -14.38 -12.81
N VAL A 48 5.67 -13.54 -12.61
CA VAL A 48 4.89 -13.42 -11.37
C VAL A 48 3.43 -13.66 -11.75
N PRO A 49 2.86 -14.85 -11.44
CA PRO A 49 1.52 -15.22 -11.90
C PRO A 49 0.44 -14.18 -11.56
N LEU A 50 0.51 -13.57 -10.37
CA LEU A 50 -0.42 -12.52 -9.95
C LEU A 50 -0.42 -11.28 -10.87
N LEU A 51 0.70 -10.99 -11.54
CA LEU A 51 0.81 -9.84 -12.45
C LEU A 51 0.55 -10.22 -13.91
N ASP A 52 0.78 -11.49 -14.25
CA ASP A 52 0.78 -11.97 -15.63
C ASP A 52 -0.56 -12.61 -16.04
N LEU A 53 -1.36 -13.11 -15.07
CA LEU A 53 -2.61 -13.82 -15.32
C LEU A 53 -3.83 -13.01 -14.85
N PRO A 54 -4.96 -13.07 -15.58
CA PRO A 54 -6.17 -12.38 -15.17
C PRO A 54 -6.77 -12.99 -13.90
N GLY A 55 -7.42 -12.16 -13.09
CA GLY A 55 -8.04 -12.58 -11.83
C GLY A 55 -8.88 -11.48 -11.19
N ARG A 56 -9.80 -11.85 -10.31
CA ARG A 56 -10.63 -10.91 -9.54
C ARG A 56 -10.54 -11.24 -8.06
N TYR A 57 -10.38 -10.22 -7.23
CA TYR A 57 -10.19 -10.38 -5.79
C TYR A 57 -10.97 -9.32 -5.02
N PRO A 58 -11.67 -9.71 -3.94
CA PRO A 58 -12.02 -8.75 -2.90
C PRO A 58 -10.74 -8.10 -2.38
N ALA A 59 -10.80 -6.81 -2.09
CA ALA A 59 -9.65 -6.06 -1.66
C ALA A 59 -9.96 -5.11 -0.49
N THR A 60 -8.91 -4.69 0.20
CA THR A 60 -8.95 -3.60 1.17
C THR A 60 -7.95 -2.55 0.78
N VAL A 61 -8.40 -1.31 0.64
CA VAL A 61 -7.54 -0.18 0.29
C VAL A 61 -7.48 0.79 1.47
N ARG A 62 -6.30 1.30 1.76
CA ARG A 62 -6.11 2.37 2.75
C ARG A 62 -5.29 3.52 2.17
N LEU A 63 -5.89 4.70 2.13
CA LEU A 63 -5.23 5.96 1.80
C LEU A 63 -4.85 6.69 3.09
N SER A 64 -3.65 7.27 3.15
CA SER A 64 -3.13 7.83 4.40
C SER A 64 -2.09 8.93 4.22
N LYS A 65 -1.97 9.77 5.24
CA LYS A 65 -0.94 10.82 5.37
C LYS A 65 0.28 10.26 6.07
N GLY A 66 1.49 10.44 5.54
CA GLY A 66 2.74 9.91 6.10
C GLY A 66 3.01 10.39 7.52
N VAL A 67 2.76 11.67 7.76
CA VAL A 67 2.81 12.32 9.08
C VAL A 67 1.54 13.17 9.27
N PRO A 68 1.18 13.61 10.48
CA PRO A 68 -0.07 14.34 10.71
C PRO A 68 0.04 15.82 10.27
N THR A 69 0.43 16.10 9.02
CA THR A 69 0.41 17.48 8.50
C THR A 69 -1.03 17.98 8.33
N PRO A 70 -1.28 19.30 8.36
CA PRO A 70 -2.61 19.86 8.14
C PRO A 70 -3.24 19.43 6.81
N SER A 71 -4.57 19.57 6.71
CA SER A 71 -5.30 19.28 5.48
C SER A 71 -4.77 20.12 4.31
N GLY A 72 -4.60 19.52 3.12
CA GLY A 72 -4.10 20.19 1.92
C GLY A 72 -2.60 20.53 1.89
N TRP A 73 -1.87 20.32 3.00
CA TRP A 73 -0.42 20.50 3.04
C TRP A 73 0.32 19.34 2.36
N PRO A 74 1.50 19.58 1.75
CA PRO A 74 2.33 18.51 1.20
C PRO A 74 2.67 17.46 2.27
N ASP A 75 2.57 16.20 1.87
CA ASP A 75 2.98 15.06 2.69
C ASP A 75 3.36 13.87 1.80
N VAL A 76 4.15 12.95 2.32
CA VAL A 76 4.38 11.65 1.68
C VAL A 76 3.16 10.78 1.92
N LEU A 77 2.26 10.77 0.95
CA LEU A 77 1.01 10.02 1.05
C LEU A 77 1.27 8.52 0.89
N GLY A 78 0.53 7.71 1.63
CA GLY A 78 0.62 6.25 1.58
C GLY A 78 -0.66 5.64 1.04
N LEU A 79 -0.50 4.61 0.22
CA LEU A 79 -1.58 3.74 -0.24
C LEU A 79 -1.20 2.28 0.09
N GLY A 80 -2.07 1.61 0.84
CA GLY A 80 -2.01 0.17 1.07
C GLY A 80 -3.14 -0.51 0.31
N VAL A 81 -2.83 -1.60 -0.38
CA VAL A 81 -3.80 -2.46 -1.06
C VAL A 81 -3.57 -3.89 -0.58
N ARG A 82 -4.59 -4.51 -0.01
CA ARG A 82 -4.62 -5.94 0.34
C ARG A 82 -5.53 -6.64 -0.64
N LEU A 83 -5.02 -7.67 -1.32
CA LEU A 83 -5.83 -8.60 -2.09
C LEU A 83 -6.16 -9.80 -1.19
N HIS A 84 -7.44 -10.10 -1.04
CA HIS A 84 -7.93 -11.28 -0.33
C HIS A 84 -8.07 -12.42 -1.35
N ARG A 85 -7.35 -13.52 -1.11
CA ARG A 85 -7.13 -14.57 -2.12
C ARG A 85 -7.55 -15.96 -1.62
N ASP A 86 -8.48 -16.03 -0.68
CA ASP A 86 -8.87 -17.28 -0.04
C ASP A 86 -9.19 -18.38 -1.07
N PRO A 87 -8.66 -19.61 -0.91
CA PRO A 87 -7.94 -20.12 0.26
C PRO A 87 -6.43 -19.77 0.32
N GLU A 88 -5.91 -19.03 -0.66
CA GLU A 88 -4.51 -18.61 -0.68
C GLU A 88 -4.25 -17.43 0.28
N PRO A 89 -3.01 -17.29 0.78
CA PRO A 89 -2.64 -16.15 1.62
C PRO A 89 -2.88 -14.79 0.93
N PRO A 90 -3.25 -13.75 1.71
CA PRO A 90 -3.44 -12.42 1.18
C PRO A 90 -2.14 -11.83 0.64
N VAL A 91 -2.27 -10.82 -0.22
CA VAL A 91 -1.14 -10.07 -0.78
C VAL A 91 -1.27 -8.60 -0.41
N ASP A 92 -0.21 -8.02 0.16
CA ASP A 92 -0.15 -6.62 0.55
C ASP A 92 0.83 -5.83 -0.33
N LEU A 93 0.28 -4.85 -1.04
CA LEU A 93 1.03 -3.82 -1.73
C LEU A 93 0.95 -2.51 -0.95
N VAL A 94 2.08 -2.07 -0.37
CA VAL A 94 2.16 -0.79 0.35
C VAL A 94 3.12 0.14 -0.35
N VAL A 95 2.56 1.20 -0.94
CA VAL A 95 3.24 2.16 -1.81
C VAL A 95 3.12 3.57 -1.23
N SER A 96 4.02 4.45 -1.64
CA SER A 96 4.09 5.84 -1.21
C SER A 96 4.07 6.77 -2.42
N SER A 97 3.59 7.99 -2.24
CA SER A 97 3.61 9.00 -3.28
C SER A 97 5.03 9.18 -3.84
N SER A 98 5.14 9.13 -5.17
CA SER A 98 6.43 9.17 -5.85
C SER A 98 6.31 9.81 -7.23
N GLY A 99 7.46 10.01 -7.88
CA GLY A 99 7.50 10.32 -9.30
C GLY A 99 7.37 9.06 -10.17
N ALA A 100 7.52 9.26 -11.48
CA ALA A 100 7.67 8.19 -12.46
C ALA A 100 9.16 7.99 -12.83
N ALA A 101 9.46 7.01 -13.70
CA ALA A 101 10.81 6.82 -14.24
C ALA A 101 11.88 6.74 -13.14
N LEU A 102 12.95 7.54 -13.25
CA LEU A 102 14.07 7.59 -12.32
C LEU A 102 13.70 8.08 -10.91
N LEU A 103 12.52 8.67 -10.72
CA LEU A 103 12.05 9.17 -9.42
C LEU A 103 11.11 8.18 -8.71
N ARG A 104 10.84 7.00 -9.29
CA ARG A 104 9.92 6.01 -8.69
C ARG A 104 10.45 5.36 -7.42
N ASN A 105 11.73 5.51 -7.12
CA ASN A 105 12.42 5.03 -5.91
C ASN A 105 12.49 6.10 -4.81
N LEU A 106 11.97 7.31 -5.06
CA LEU A 106 12.00 8.40 -4.09
C LEU A 106 10.58 8.69 -3.56
N PRO A 107 10.38 8.72 -2.23
CA PRO A 107 9.15 9.24 -1.68
C PRO A 107 9.10 10.75 -1.90
N LEU A 108 8.09 11.22 -2.62
CA LEU A 108 7.92 12.64 -2.94
C LEU A 108 6.65 13.17 -2.26
N PRO A 109 6.73 14.30 -1.53
CA PRO A 109 5.56 14.88 -0.91
C PRO A 109 4.61 15.45 -1.97
N ARG A 110 3.30 15.27 -1.76
CA ARG A 110 2.25 15.81 -2.63
C ARG A 110 1.09 16.35 -1.80
N ARG A 111 0.33 17.27 -2.39
CA ARG A 111 -0.86 17.86 -1.75
C ARG A 111 -2.17 17.13 -2.08
N ARG A 112 -2.20 16.36 -3.17
CA ARG A 112 -3.40 15.66 -3.68
C ARG A 112 -3.25 14.16 -3.55
N PHE A 113 -4.32 13.44 -3.18
CA PHE A 113 -4.34 11.98 -3.13
C PHE A 113 -4.37 11.34 -4.54
N THR A 114 -4.83 12.06 -5.55
CA THR A 114 -4.77 11.60 -6.95
C THR A 114 -3.36 11.69 -7.48
N GLY A 115 -2.79 10.55 -7.90
CA GLY A 115 -1.62 10.45 -8.77
C GLY A 115 -0.80 9.17 -8.52
N THR A 116 0.49 9.20 -8.84
CA THR A 116 1.39 8.05 -8.73
C THR A 116 1.81 7.72 -7.29
N TYR A 117 1.67 6.45 -6.95
CA TYR A 117 2.25 5.82 -5.77
C TYR A 117 3.15 4.65 -6.21
N SER A 118 4.37 4.60 -5.70
CA SER A 118 5.32 3.52 -5.99
C SER A 118 5.72 2.79 -4.73
N SER A 119 6.12 1.54 -4.88
CA SER A 119 6.75 0.72 -3.85
C SER A 119 8.05 1.34 -3.32
N ILE A 120 8.62 2.35 -4.00
CA ILE A 120 9.88 3.06 -3.71
C ILE A 120 11.12 2.15 -3.56
N MET A 121 10.94 0.85 -3.68
CA MET A 121 11.96 -0.19 -3.64
C MET A 121 11.64 -1.21 -4.73
N SER A 122 12.68 -1.85 -5.26
CA SER A 122 12.49 -2.94 -6.21
C SER A 122 12.23 -4.25 -5.48
N PHE A 123 11.33 -5.05 -6.02
CA PHE A 123 11.22 -6.48 -5.76
C PHE A 123 12.09 -7.25 -6.74
N ARG A 124 12.50 -8.46 -6.34
CA ARG A 124 13.17 -9.40 -7.24
C ARG A 124 12.17 -10.44 -7.75
N ALA A 125 12.09 -10.57 -9.07
CA ALA A 125 11.37 -11.64 -9.78
C ALA A 125 12.40 -12.44 -10.60
N GLY A 126 12.81 -13.61 -10.11
CA GLY A 126 13.96 -14.34 -10.68
C GLY A 126 15.23 -13.47 -10.71
N ARG A 127 15.74 -13.18 -11.91
CA ARG A 127 16.91 -12.29 -12.13
C ARG A 127 16.53 -10.81 -12.33
N ARG A 128 15.24 -10.49 -12.47
CA ARG A 128 14.73 -9.16 -12.79
C ARG A 128 14.43 -8.35 -11.54
N ARG A 129 14.55 -7.04 -11.65
CA ARG A 129 14.09 -6.08 -10.64
C ARG A 129 12.82 -5.41 -11.14
N LEU A 130 11.77 -5.50 -10.34
CA LEU A 130 10.46 -4.94 -10.65
C LEU A 130 10.06 -3.92 -9.60
N PHE A 131 9.43 -2.85 -10.03
CA PHE A 131 8.74 -1.89 -9.18
C PHE A 131 7.25 -2.08 -9.38
N LEU A 132 6.50 -1.99 -8.28
CA LEU A 132 5.04 -1.97 -8.29
C LEU A 132 4.55 -0.56 -7.97
N ALA A 133 3.42 -0.20 -8.57
CA ALA A 133 2.78 1.10 -8.38
C ALA A 133 1.25 0.99 -8.43
N ALA A 134 0.62 2.01 -7.87
CA ALA A 134 -0.77 2.36 -8.15
C ALA A 134 -0.78 3.77 -8.76
N LEU A 135 -1.43 3.92 -9.91
CA LEU A 135 -1.49 5.14 -10.68
C LEU A 135 -2.90 5.71 -10.60
N ALA A 136 -3.03 7.02 -10.67
CA ALA A 136 -4.34 7.62 -10.93
C ALA A 136 -4.81 7.19 -12.31
N ASP A 137 -6.08 6.81 -12.38
CA ASP A 137 -6.77 6.63 -13.64
C ASP A 137 -7.29 8.00 -14.12
N PRO A 138 -6.96 8.45 -15.35
CA PRO A 138 -7.40 9.74 -15.88
C PRO A 138 -8.92 9.91 -15.94
N ASP A 139 -9.68 8.82 -16.14
CA ASP A 139 -11.14 8.87 -16.22
C ASP A 139 -11.80 8.51 -14.88
N SER A 140 -11.02 8.53 -13.78
CA SER A 140 -11.51 8.35 -12.42
C SER A 140 -11.68 9.70 -11.73
N PRO A 141 -12.67 9.85 -10.82
CA PRO A 141 -12.81 11.05 -10.01
C PRO A 141 -11.54 11.39 -9.22
N ASP A 142 -11.28 12.70 -9.05
CA ASP A 142 -10.20 13.21 -8.20
C ASP A 142 -10.48 12.85 -6.72
N LEU A 143 -9.50 12.20 -6.08
CA LEU A 143 -9.47 11.89 -4.65
C LEU A 143 -9.23 13.12 -3.74
N GLY A 144 -8.96 14.29 -4.32
CA GLY A 144 -8.86 15.56 -3.62
C GLY A 144 -7.57 15.76 -2.83
N ARG A 145 -7.60 16.67 -1.85
CA ARG A 145 -6.45 17.16 -1.07
C ARG A 145 -6.53 16.81 0.42
N SER A 146 -7.67 16.28 0.86
CA SER A 146 -7.93 15.90 2.25
C SER A 146 -8.45 14.47 2.33
N LEU A 147 -8.34 13.85 3.51
CA LEU A 147 -8.97 12.54 3.75
C LEU A 147 -10.50 12.61 3.71
N ALA A 148 -11.09 13.79 3.98
CA ALA A 148 -12.53 13.99 3.82
C ALA A 148 -12.92 14.02 2.33
N ASP A 149 -12.07 14.58 1.48
CA ASP A 149 -12.30 14.57 0.03
C ASP A 149 -12.24 13.15 -0.51
N VAL A 150 -11.28 12.33 -0.02
CA VAL A 150 -11.19 10.90 -0.36
C VAL A 150 -12.48 10.17 0.03
N SER A 151 -12.97 10.39 1.26
CA SER A 151 -14.24 9.84 1.73
C SER A 151 -15.42 10.26 0.84
N ALA A 152 -15.49 11.54 0.49
CA ALA A 152 -16.55 12.08 -0.35
C ALA A 152 -16.48 11.57 -1.79
N ALA A 153 -15.29 11.37 -2.34
CA ALA A 153 -15.09 10.79 -3.66
C ALA A 153 -15.52 9.33 -3.70
N ALA A 154 -15.19 8.54 -2.68
CA ALA A 154 -15.57 7.13 -2.56
C ALA A 154 -17.08 6.91 -2.43
N ALA A 155 -17.82 7.88 -1.89
CA ALA A 155 -19.28 7.81 -1.74
C ALA A 155 -20.06 8.17 -3.02
N ARG A 156 -19.38 8.52 -4.11
CA ARG A 156 -20.03 8.84 -5.40
C ARG A 156 -20.42 7.57 -6.14
N VAL A 157 -21.41 7.69 -7.03
CA VAL A 157 -21.84 6.60 -7.92
C VAL A 157 -20.68 6.08 -8.76
N ASP A 158 -19.88 6.99 -9.32
CA ASP A 158 -18.64 6.65 -10.01
C ASP A 158 -17.52 6.47 -8.98
N ALA A 159 -17.37 5.25 -8.47
CA ALA A 159 -16.40 4.99 -7.43
C ALA A 159 -14.95 5.19 -7.95
N PRO A 160 -14.04 5.81 -7.17
CA PRO A 160 -12.67 6.04 -7.58
C PRO A 160 -11.91 4.74 -7.83
N ARG A 161 -11.07 4.73 -8.86
CA ARG A 161 -10.23 3.60 -9.21
C ARG A 161 -8.77 4.01 -9.41
N LEU A 162 -7.89 3.06 -9.09
CA LEU A 162 -6.43 3.20 -9.23
C LEU A 162 -5.91 2.07 -10.09
N VAL A 163 -5.08 2.40 -11.07
CA VAL A 163 -4.47 1.42 -11.99
C VAL A 163 -3.24 0.82 -11.32
N LEU A 164 -3.22 -0.50 -11.16
CA LEU A 164 -2.06 -1.25 -10.70
C LEU A 164 -1.08 -1.44 -11.86
N ALA A 165 0.18 -1.08 -11.63
CA ALA A 165 1.20 -1.10 -12.67
C ALA A 165 2.53 -1.67 -12.19
N VAL A 166 3.28 -2.25 -13.13
CA VAL A 166 4.61 -2.80 -12.92
C VAL A 166 5.60 -2.15 -13.88
N ALA A 167 6.86 -2.03 -13.46
CA ALA A 167 7.93 -1.56 -14.34
C ALA A 167 9.28 -2.17 -13.98
N SER A 168 10.22 -2.09 -14.93
CA SER A 168 11.64 -2.24 -14.62
C SER A 168 12.18 -0.97 -13.96
N ALA A 169 13.49 -0.94 -13.67
CA ALA A 169 14.13 0.22 -13.05
C ALA A 169 13.97 1.52 -13.86
N VAL A 170 14.01 1.44 -15.19
CA VAL A 170 13.99 2.62 -16.08
C VAL A 170 12.90 2.59 -17.15
N GLY A 171 12.21 1.46 -17.34
CA GLY A 171 11.15 1.32 -18.34
C GLY A 171 9.83 1.99 -17.95
N PRO A 172 8.88 2.14 -18.89
CA PRO A 172 7.57 2.71 -18.60
C PRO A 172 6.77 1.85 -17.61
N TRP A 173 5.78 2.45 -16.97
CA TRP A 173 4.76 1.71 -16.23
C TRP A 173 3.93 0.88 -17.21
N ARG A 174 3.75 -0.39 -16.90
CA ARG A 174 2.88 -1.32 -17.64
C ARG A 174 1.72 -1.68 -16.73
N PRO A 175 0.49 -1.23 -17.04
CA PRO A 175 -0.70 -1.62 -16.32
C PRO A 175 -0.85 -3.16 -16.32
N PHE A 176 -1.31 -3.71 -15.21
CA PHE A 176 -1.64 -5.12 -15.09
C PHE A 176 -2.98 -5.38 -14.38
N GLY A 177 -3.60 -4.35 -13.82
CA GLY A 177 -4.88 -4.45 -13.16
C GLY A 177 -5.35 -3.09 -12.64
N GLN A 178 -6.44 -3.11 -11.90
CA GLN A 178 -6.98 -1.95 -11.20
C GLN A 178 -7.56 -2.36 -9.85
N VAL A 179 -7.74 -1.38 -8.98
CA VAL A 179 -8.52 -1.49 -7.75
C VAL A 179 -9.55 -0.37 -7.68
N CYS A 180 -10.81 -0.72 -7.51
CA CYS A 180 -11.93 0.21 -7.38
C CYS A 180 -12.35 0.27 -5.91
N LEU A 181 -12.46 1.48 -5.35
CA LEU A 181 -13.00 1.66 -4.00
C LEU A 181 -14.50 1.33 -4.00
N VAL A 182 -15.02 0.81 -2.88
CA VAL A 182 -16.45 0.52 -2.71
C VAL A 182 -16.95 1.29 -1.49
N ASP A 183 -16.91 0.70 -0.30
CA ASP A 183 -17.42 1.32 0.93
C ASP A 183 -16.30 1.75 1.85
N GLN A 184 -16.48 2.90 2.50
CA GLN A 184 -15.60 3.28 3.58
C GLN A 184 -15.84 2.40 4.81
N ARG A 185 -14.76 1.83 5.35
CA ARG A 185 -14.75 1.06 6.59
C ARG A 185 -14.73 1.97 7.82
N GLY A 186 -15.25 1.44 8.94
CA GLY A 186 -15.34 2.17 10.19
C GLY A 186 -13.97 2.50 10.80
N ALA A 187 -13.92 3.49 11.69
CA ALA A 187 -12.68 3.92 12.34
C ALA A 187 -12.00 2.78 13.15
N ARG A 188 -12.79 1.88 13.76
CA ARG A 188 -12.27 0.72 14.48
C ARG A 188 -11.58 -0.27 13.54
N GLU A 189 -12.16 -0.53 12.37
CA GLU A 189 -11.56 -1.39 11.35
C GLU A 189 -10.27 -0.78 10.79
N ASP A 190 -10.25 0.54 10.51
CA ASP A 190 -9.03 1.25 10.08
C ASP A 190 -7.90 1.15 11.13
N ALA A 191 -8.25 1.29 12.41
CA ALA A 191 -7.30 1.20 13.52
C ALA A 191 -6.73 -0.23 13.67
N ALA A 192 -7.57 -1.25 13.50
CA ALA A 192 -7.18 -2.66 13.61
C ALA A 192 -6.38 -3.16 12.40
N LEU A 193 -6.64 -2.65 11.20
CA LEU A 193 -6.02 -3.13 9.96
C LEU A 193 -4.49 -3.12 10.04
N ALA A 194 -3.83 -4.22 9.70
CA ALA A 194 -2.37 -4.29 9.71
C ALA A 194 -1.85 -4.93 8.42
N PHE A 195 -1.36 -4.09 7.51
CA PHE A 195 -0.60 -4.55 6.34
C PHE A 195 0.74 -5.18 6.77
N ASP A 196 1.13 -6.22 6.06
CA ASP A 196 2.42 -6.89 6.15
C ASP A 196 3.05 -7.04 4.75
N PRO A 197 3.60 -5.96 4.16
CA PRO A 197 4.17 -6.00 2.81
C PRO A 197 5.44 -6.87 2.67
N ILE A 198 5.88 -7.51 3.76
CA ILE A 198 7.01 -8.44 3.79
C ILE A 198 6.50 -9.88 3.87
N GLY A 199 5.59 -10.17 4.81
CA GLY A 199 4.98 -11.49 4.96
C GLY A 199 3.97 -11.82 3.85
N ASN A 200 3.26 -10.81 3.34
CA ASN A 200 2.22 -10.93 2.32
C ASN A 200 2.72 -10.40 0.96
N VAL A 201 3.98 -10.66 0.61
CA VAL A 201 4.53 -10.29 -0.70
C VAL A 201 3.87 -11.14 -1.81
N PRO A 202 3.60 -10.59 -3.02
CA PRO A 202 3.11 -11.40 -4.13
C PRO A 202 3.97 -12.66 -4.36
N PRO A 203 3.38 -13.86 -4.48
CA PRO A 203 4.13 -15.08 -4.77
C PRO A 203 5.01 -14.93 -6.01
N GLY A 204 6.28 -15.32 -5.90
CA GLY A 204 7.28 -15.11 -6.96
C GLY A 204 8.08 -13.81 -6.83
N LEU A 205 7.63 -12.85 -6.02
CA LEU A 205 8.40 -11.66 -5.65
C LEU A 205 9.13 -11.85 -4.33
N ARG A 206 10.34 -11.30 -4.27
CA ARG A 206 11.13 -11.23 -3.03
C ARG A 206 11.51 -9.80 -2.74
N VAL A 207 11.29 -9.38 -1.50
CA VAL A 207 11.76 -8.07 -1.02
C VAL A 207 13.25 -8.17 -0.70
N VAL A 208 14.07 -7.29 -1.27
CA VAL A 208 15.52 -7.45 -1.24
C VAL A 208 16.23 -6.13 -0.95
N GLY A 209 17.33 -6.22 -0.19
CA GLY A 209 18.18 -5.07 0.10
C GLY A 209 17.95 -4.43 1.48
N PRO A 210 18.72 -3.38 1.80
CA PRO A 210 18.73 -2.77 3.14
C PRO A 210 17.42 -2.08 3.50
N ILE A 211 16.74 -1.44 2.52
CA ILE A 211 15.46 -0.76 2.73
C ILE A 211 14.35 -1.75 3.12
N ALA A 212 14.36 -2.94 2.52
CA ALA A 212 13.43 -4.02 2.86
C ALA A 212 13.54 -4.43 4.33
N ARG A 213 14.79 -4.60 4.82
CA ARG A 213 15.07 -4.96 6.23
C ARG A 213 14.64 -3.87 7.20
N LEU A 214 14.83 -2.60 6.84
CA LEU A 214 14.37 -1.49 7.64
C LEU A 214 12.84 -1.45 7.72
N ARG A 215 12.15 -1.65 6.58
CA ARG A 215 10.69 -1.74 6.54
C ARG A 215 10.18 -2.88 7.40
N ASP A 216 10.73 -4.08 7.29
CA ASP A 216 10.34 -5.24 8.11
C ASP A 216 10.34 -4.92 9.61
N ARG A 217 11.47 -4.40 10.12
CA ARG A 217 11.61 -3.98 11.53
C ARG A 217 10.58 -2.92 11.92
N THR A 218 10.36 -1.94 11.05
CA THR A 218 9.45 -0.82 11.32
C THR A 218 7.99 -1.27 11.35
N TYR A 219 7.57 -2.12 10.41
CA TYR A 219 6.22 -2.68 10.37
C TYR A 219 5.97 -3.62 11.55
N ARG A 220 6.91 -4.53 11.86
CA ARG A 220 6.81 -5.43 13.02
C ARG A 220 6.73 -4.65 14.34
N GLY A 221 7.63 -3.69 14.57
CA GLY A 221 7.62 -2.87 15.79
C GLY A 221 6.34 -2.05 15.93
N SER A 222 5.84 -1.47 14.83
CA SER A 222 4.57 -0.73 14.80
C SER A 222 3.37 -1.62 15.13
N ARG A 223 3.32 -2.87 14.63
CA ARG A 223 2.25 -3.84 14.95
C ARG A 223 2.28 -4.26 16.41
N LEU A 224 3.44 -4.67 16.92
CA LEU A 224 3.62 -5.08 18.31
C LEU A 224 3.23 -3.99 19.29
N ALA A 225 3.60 -2.74 19.00
CA ALA A 225 3.27 -1.61 19.86
C ALA A 225 1.76 -1.30 19.94
N ARG A 226 0.96 -1.72 18.95
CA ARG A 226 -0.50 -1.55 18.93
C ARG A 226 -1.28 -2.77 19.41
N GLY A 227 -0.61 -3.90 19.68
CA GLY A 227 -1.30 -5.18 19.88
C GLY A 227 -2.05 -5.67 18.63
N ALA A 228 -1.67 -5.18 17.43
CA ALA A 228 -2.30 -5.59 16.19
C ALA A 228 -1.63 -6.87 15.67
N SER A 229 -2.36 -7.98 15.65
CA SER A 229 -1.88 -9.24 15.05
C SER A 229 -1.75 -9.10 13.53
N ALA A 230 -0.72 -9.73 12.96
CA ALA A 230 -0.66 -9.88 11.50
C ALA A 230 -1.88 -10.70 11.09
N GLN A 231 -2.77 -10.09 10.31
CA GLN A 231 -3.87 -10.82 9.69
C GLN A 231 -3.29 -11.60 8.50
N SER A 232 -2.75 -12.79 8.81
CA SER A 232 -2.70 -13.89 7.85
C SER A 232 -4.13 -14.37 7.64
N GLY A 233 -4.53 -14.57 6.38
CA GLY A 233 -5.91 -14.89 5.97
C GLY A 233 -6.62 -15.81 6.96
N GLY A 234 -7.68 -15.26 7.56
CA GLY A 234 -8.53 -15.94 8.52
C GLY A 234 -9.93 -15.40 8.32
N SER A 235 -10.73 -16.18 7.60
CA SER A 235 -12.16 -16.08 7.35
C SER A 235 -12.89 -15.04 8.22
N LEU A 236 -13.36 -13.96 7.61
CA LEU A 236 -14.56 -13.29 8.12
C LEU A 236 -15.75 -14.10 7.65
N GLY A 237 -16.03 -15.17 8.39
CA GLY A 237 -17.29 -15.87 8.31
C GLY A 237 -18.42 -14.90 8.60
N VAL A 238 -19.28 -14.73 7.60
CA VAL A 238 -20.63 -14.19 7.76
C VAL A 238 -21.29 -14.95 8.91
N THR A 239 -21.68 -14.24 9.97
CA THR A 239 -22.73 -14.75 10.85
C THR A 239 -24.01 -14.06 10.42
N VAL A 240 -24.94 -14.89 9.97
CA VAL A 240 -26.34 -14.60 9.63
C VAL A 240 -27.05 -13.94 10.80
#